data_AF-A0A9D7CC99-F1
#
_entry.id   AF-A0A9D7CC99-F1
#
_cell.length_a   1.000
_cell.length_b   1.000
_cell.length_c   1.000
_cell.angle_alpha   90.00
_cell.angle_beta   90.00
_cell.angle_gamma   90.00
#
_symmetry.space_group_name_H-M   'P 1'
#
loop_
_entity.id
_entity.type
_entity.pdbx_description
1 polymer ?
#
loop_
_entity_poly.entity_id
_entity_poly.type
_entity_poly.pdbx_seq_one_letter_code
_entity_poly.pdbx_strand_id
1 'polypeptide(L)'
;MLFPSAEEILTELLPSYVRNAMYRALVETAAAEHSARRTAMKNATDNAGEILSTLRRTYNRARQAQITQEIAEIVGGAAALE
;
A
#
# COMPACT_ATOMS: atom_id res chain seq x y z
N MET A 1 21.09 15.79 53.83
CA MET A 1 20.66 16.87 52.92
C MET A 1 21.07 16.46 51.52
N LEU A 2 20.16 16.50 50.55
CA LEU A 2 20.51 16.25 49.14
C LEU A 2 21.53 17.31 48.69
N PHE A 3 22.60 16.86 48.03
CA PHE A 3 23.55 17.70 47.34
C PHE A 3 23.64 17.19 45.90
N PRO A 4 23.28 17.98 44.87
CA PRO A 4 22.76 19.36 44.94
C PRO A 4 21.35 19.45 45.55
N SER A 5 20.89 20.68 45.82
CA SER A 5 19.56 20.94 46.37
C SER A 5 18.44 20.48 45.43
N ALA A 6 17.25 20.24 45.96
CA ALA A 6 16.11 19.79 45.15
C ALA A 6 15.75 20.80 44.03
N GLU A 7 15.93 22.09 44.27
CA GLU A 7 15.69 23.16 43.30
C GLU A 7 16.72 23.14 42.16
N GLU A 8 18.00 22.95 42.47
CA GLU A 8 19.08 22.80 41.48
C GLU A 8 18.86 21.55 40.63
N ILE A 9 18.50 20.42 41.26
CA ILE A 9 18.17 19.17 40.55
C ILE A 9 16.99 19.37 39.59
N LEU A 10 15.94 20.05 40.05
CA LEU A 10 14.74 20.27 39.25
C LEU A 10 14.99 21.22 38.07
N THR A 11 15.84 22.22 38.27
CA THR A 11 16.23 23.19 37.24
C THR A 11 16.94 22.52 36.06
N GLU A 12 17.76 21.50 36.33
CA GLU A 12 18.44 20.70 35.30
C GLU A 12 17.54 19.60 34.69
N LEU A 13 16.70 18.96 35.50
CA LEU A 13 15.86 17.85 35.05
C LEU A 13 14.68 18.30 34.18
N LEU A 14 14.06 19.44 34.46
CA LEU A 14 12.88 19.90 33.71
C LEU A 14 13.17 20.07 32.21
N PRO A 15 14.24 20.77 31.78
CA PRO A 15 14.60 20.87 30.36
C PRO A 15 14.89 19.50 29.72
N SER A 16 15.56 18.62 30.47
CA SER A 16 15.90 17.26 30.01
C SER A 16 14.64 16.41 29.82
N TYR A 17 13.66 16.53 30.71
CA TYR A 17 12.38 15.85 30.62
C TYR A 17 11.60 16.31 29.38
N VAL A 18 11.47 17.62 29.18
CA VAL A 18 10.75 18.18 28.01
C VAL A 18 11.42 17.74 26.71
N ARG A 19 12.76 17.76 26.64
CA ARG A 19 13.50 17.28 25.46
C ARG A 19 13.23 15.80 25.17
N ASN A 20 13.24 14.96 26.20
CA ASN A 20 12.94 13.54 26.05
C ASN A 20 11.48 13.29 25.66
N ALA A 21 10.53 14.02 26.23
CA ALA A 21 9.12 13.92 25.88
C ALA A 21 8.89 14.27 24.40
N MET A 22 9.50 15.35 23.92
CA MET A 22 9.45 15.74 22.51
C MET A 22 10.11 14.71 21.61
N TYR A 23 11.30 14.22 21.96
CA TYR A 23 11.98 13.18 21.19
C TYR A 23 11.13 11.91 21.08
N ARG A 24 10.51 11.48 22.18
CA ARG A 24 9.63 10.32 22.18
C ARG A 24 8.43 10.53 21.27
N ALA A 25 7.78 11.69 21.33
CA ALA A 25 6.64 12.03 20.46
C ALA A 25 7.03 11.99 18.97
N LEU A 26 8.23 12.46 18.62
CA LEU A 26 8.73 12.41 17.23
C LEU A 26 8.95 10.98 16.76
N VAL A 27 9.57 10.13 17.58
CA VAL A 27 9.80 8.71 17.26
C VAL A 27 8.48 7.95 17.13
N GLU A 28 7.54 8.17 18.05
CA GLU A 28 6.19 7.59 17.99
C GLU A 28 5.45 8.04 16.72
N THR A 29 5.57 9.31 16.34
CA THR A 29 4.95 9.85 15.11
C THR A 29 5.55 9.20 13.86
N ALA A 30 6.88 9.06 13.77
CA ALA A 30 7.53 8.41 12.63
C ALA A 30 7.12 6.93 12.51
N ALA A 31 7.05 6.22 13.64
CA ALA A 31 6.59 4.84 13.68
C ALA A 31 5.12 4.71 13.24
N ALA A 32 4.26 5.61 13.71
CA ALA A 32 2.85 5.67 13.31
C ALA A 32 2.69 5.96 11.82
N GLU A 33 3.49 6.89 11.28
CA GLU A 33 3.52 7.22 9.85
C GLU A 33 3.90 6.00 9.00
N HIS A 34 4.97 5.29 9.38
CA HIS A 34 5.37 4.05 8.70
C HIS A 34 4.29 2.97 8.77
N SER A 35 3.61 2.84 9.91
CA SER A 35 2.48 1.90 10.06
C SER A 35 1.32 2.26 9.13
N ALA A 36 0.89 3.52 9.14
CA ALA A 36 -0.17 4.03 8.28
C ALA A 36 0.17 3.85 6.80
N ARG A 37 1.42 4.15 6.40
CA ARG A 37 1.91 3.95 5.04
C ARG A 37 1.87 2.47 4.64
N ARG A 38 2.28 1.55 5.51
CA ARG A 38 2.22 0.10 5.23
C ARG A 38 0.77 -0.36 5.02
N THR A 39 -0.16 0.06 5.85
CA THR A 39 -1.58 -0.27 5.69
C THR A 39 -2.15 0.30 4.38
N ALA A 40 -1.84 1.56 4.06
CA ALA A 40 -2.27 2.18 2.81
C ALA A 40 -1.73 1.43 1.58
N MET A 41 -0.46 1.03 1.59
CA MET A 41 0.15 0.28 0.50
C MET A 41 -0.39 -1.15 0.38
N LYS A 42 -0.71 -1.80 1.51
CA LYS A 42 -1.41 -3.08 1.50
C LYS A 42 -2.77 -2.96 0.81
N ASN A 43 -3.58 -1.98 1.21
CA ASN A 43 -4.89 -1.74 0.58
C ASN A 43 -4.74 -1.43 -0.93
N ALA A 44 -3.74 -0.64 -1.31
CA ALA A 44 -3.46 -0.36 -2.72
C ALA A 44 -3.10 -1.65 -3.50
N THR A 45 -2.33 -2.55 -2.89
CA THR A 45 -1.94 -3.83 -3.49
C THR A 45 -3.13 -4.76 -3.64
N ASP A 46 -3.98 -4.86 -2.63
CA ASP A 46 -5.20 -5.66 -2.64
C ASP A 46 -6.15 -5.17 -3.76
N ASN A 47 -6.37 -3.85 -3.83
CA ASN A 47 -7.17 -3.22 -4.89
C ASN A 47 -6.60 -3.47 -6.30
N ALA A 48 -5.28 -3.36 -6.45
CA ALA A 48 -4.62 -3.67 -7.73
C ALA A 48 -4.80 -5.15 -8.12
N GLY A 49 -4.79 -6.06 -7.15
CA GLY A 49 -5.09 -7.47 -7.34
C GLY A 49 -6.50 -7.72 -7.87
N GLU A 50 -7.51 -7.02 -7.34
CA GLU A 50 -8.89 -7.09 -7.81
C GLU A 50 -9.04 -6.59 -9.25
N ILE A 51 -8.40 -5.46 -9.57
CA ILE A 51 -8.37 -4.91 -10.93
C ILE A 51 -7.72 -5.91 -11.88
N LEU A 52 -6.58 -6.48 -11.51
CA LEU A 52 -5.87 -7.47 -12.33
C LEU A 52 -6.74 -8.71 -12.59
N SER A 53 -7.44 -9.21 -11.58
CA SER A 53 -8.39 -10.33 -11.74
C SER A 53 -9.48 -10.01 -12.75
N THR A 54 -10.04 -8.80 -12.68
CA THR A 54 -11.05 -8.34 -13.62
C THR A 54 -10.51 -8.19 -15.03
N LEU A 55 -9.35 -7.55 -15.20
CA LEU A 55 -8.69 -7.42 -16.51
C LEU A 55 -8.34 -8.78 -17.12
N ARG A 56 -7.87 -9.75 -16.33
CA ARG A 56 -7.59 -11.12 -16.80
C ARG A 56 -8.85 -11.81 -17.33
N ARG A 57 -9.99 -11.67 -16.64
CA ARG A 57 -11.28 -12.22 -17.10
C ARG A 57 -11.70 -11.57 -18.42
N THR A 58 -11.61 -10.25 -18.52
CA THR A 58 -11.93 -9.51 -19.75
C THR A 58 -11.02 -9.92 -20.91
N TYR A 59 -9.71 -10.00 -20.67
CA TYR A 59 -8.73 -10.44 -21.66
C TYR A 59 -9.04 -11.84 -22.20
N ASN A 60 -9.31 -12.80 -21.31
CA ASN A 60 -9.63 -14.16 -21.71
C ASN A 60 -10.93 -14.24 -22.53
N ARG A 61 -11.95 -13.46 -22.18
CA ARG A 61 -13.19 -13.36 -22.96
C ARG A 61 -12.93 -12.78 -24.35
N ALA A 62 -12.17 -11.69 -24.44
CA ALA A 62 -11.82 -11.07 -25.72
C ALA A 62 -11.01 -12.03 -26.60
N ARG A 63 -10.04 -12.74 -26.02
CA ARG A 63 -9.25 -13.77 -26.70
C ARG A 63 -10.12 -14.90 -27.25
N GLN A 64 -11.07 -15.40 -26.46
CA GLN A 64 -12.00 -16.44 -26.92
C GLN A 64 -12.89 -15.95 -28.06
N ALA A 65 -13.42 -14.72 -27.96
CA ALA A 65 -14.22 -14.12 -29.02
C ALA A 65 -13.42 -13.96 -30.33
N GLN A 66 -12.15 -13.55 -30.24
CA GLN A 66 -11.25 -13.48 -31.40
C GLN A 66 -11.02 -14.85 -32.04
N ILE A 67 -10.74 -15.90 -31.25
CA ILE A 67 -10.57 -17.26 -31.77
C ILE A 67 -11.85 -17.73 -32.48
N THR A 68 -13.02 -17.50 -31.89
CA THR A 68 -14.31 -17.86 -32.52
C THR A 68 -14.53 -17.10 -33.83
N GLN A 69 -14.19 -15.81 -33.87
CA GLN A 69 -14.31 -14.98 -35.07
C GLN A 69 -13.38 -15.49 -36.19
N GLU A 70 -12.12 -15.77 -35.88
CA GLU A 70 -11.16 -16.32 -36.84
C GLU A 70 -11.63 -17.67 -37.39
N ILE A 71 -12.15 -18.56 -36.54
CA ILE A 71 -12.70 -19.85 -36.99
C ILE A 71 -13.92 -19.64 -37.90
N ALA A 72 -14.83 -18.73 -37.55
CA ALA A 72 -16.00 -18.42 -38.35
C ALA A 72 -15.62 -17.87 -39.73
N GLU A 73 -14.59 -17.02 -39.80
CA GLU A 73 -14.02 -16.50 -41.05
C GLU A 73 -13.40 -17.61 -41.91
N ILE A 74 -12.63 -18.52 -41.30
CA ILE A 74 -12.04 -19.68 -42.00
C ILE A 74 -13.13 -20.58 -42.60
N VAL A 75 -14.15 -20.92 -41.81
CA VAL A 75 -15.25 -21.79 -42.26
C VAL A 75 -16.09 -21.11 -43.34
N GLY A 76 -16.42 -19.83 -43.17
CA GLY A 76 -17.16 -19.06 -44.17
C GLY A 76 -16.39 -18.91 -45.49
N GLY A 77 -15.09 -18.68 -45.43
CA GLY A 77 -14.22 -18.63 -46.61
C GLY A 77 -14.09 -19.97 -47.32
N ALA A 78 -13.97 -21.08 -46.58
CA ALA A 78 -13.93 -22.42 -47.15
C ALA A 78 -15.26 -22.79 -47.85
N ALA A 79 -16.41 -22.48 -47.23
CA ALA A 79 -17.73 -22.73 -47.82
C ALA A 79 -18.02 -21.90 -49.07
N ALA A 80 -17.33 -20.77 -49.28
CA ALA A 80 -17.46 -19.95 -50.48
C ALA A 80 -16.67 -20.50 -51.69
N LEU A 81 -15.83 -21.53 -51.48
CA LEU A 81 -15.05 -22.19 -52.52
C LEU A 81 -15.66 -23.51 -53.01
N GLU A 82 -16.68 -24.03 -52.33
CA GLU A 82 -17.57 -25.10 -52.82
C GLU A 82 -18.66 -24.54 -53.74
#